data_AF-A0A174VRD2-F1
#
_entry.id   AF-A0A174VRD2-F1
#
_cell.length_a   1.000
_cell.length_b   1.000
_cell.length_c   1.000
_cell.angle_alpha   90.00
_cell.angle_beta   90.00
_cell.angle_gamma   90.00
#
_symmetry.space_group_name_H-M   'P 1'
#
loop_
_entity.id
_entity.type
_entity.pdbx_description
1 polymer ?
#
loop_
_entity_poly.entity_id
_entity_poly.type
_entity_poly.pdbx_seq_one_letter_code
_entity_poly.pdbx_strand_id
1 'polypeptide(L)' 'MSNVKERIIGAVTIMSEEEAEKVWNLIQASFILSDVEEIEPDPEELEALRRYEAGEPDYQPSISAENLKRELGL' A
#
# COMPACT_ATOMS: atom_id res chain seq x y z
N MET A 1 -11.46 -4.14 -11.66
CA MET A 1 -10.06 -3.75 -11.99
C MET A 1 -9.60 -4.52 -13.22
N SER A 2 -8.66 -4.01 -14.04
CA SER A 2 -8.13 -4.75 -15.22
C SER A 2 -6.77 -5.39 -14.91
N ASN A 3 -6.42 -6.47 -15.61
CA ASN A 3 -5.14 -7.19 -15.43
C ASN A 3 -3.92 -6.25 -15.52
N VAL A 4 -3.94 -5.30 -16.46
CA VAL A 4 -2.85 -4.30 -16.59
C VAL A 4 -2.73 -3.44 -15.33
N LYS A 5 -3.85 -3.00 -14.75
CA LYS A 5 -3.84 -2.18 -13.53
C LYS A 5 -3.32 -2.96 -12.31
N GLU A 6 -3.74 -4.22 -12.16
CA GLU A 6 -3.25 -5.10 -11.09
C GLU A 6 -1.73 -5.34 -11.18
N ARG A 7 -1.21 -5.54 -12.40
CA ARG A 7 0.24 -5.70 -12.61
C ARG A 7 1.03 -4.45 -12.28
N ILE A 8 0.49 -3.26 -12.56
CA ILE A 8 1.13 -1.99 -12.21
C ILE A 8 1.17 -1.84 -10.68
N ILE A 9 0.05 -2.06 -9.99
CA ILE A 9 -0.02 -1.99 -8.53
C ILE A 9 0.97 -2.99 -7.89
N GLY A 10 0.96 -4.25 -8.33
CA GLY A 10 1.87 -5.27 -7.82
C GLY A 10 3.35 -4.92 -8.05
N ALA A 11 3.68 -4.30 -9.18
CA ALA A 11 5.05 -3.82 -9.43
C ALA A 11 5.43 -2.69 -8.47
N VAL A 12 4.52 -1.73 -8.25
CA VAL A 12 4.72 -0.60 -7.32
C VAL A 12 4.84 -1.05 -5.86
N THR A 13 4.21 -2.16 -5.47
CA THR A 13 4.32 -2.66 -4.09
C THR A 13 5.66 -3.31 -3.74
N ILE A 14 6.48 -3.67 -4.73
CA ILE A 14 7.77 -4.36 -4.49
C ILE A 14 8.99 -3.49 -4.85
N MET A 15 8.78 -2.30 -5.41
CA MET A 15 9.86 -1.36 -5.70
C MET A 15 10.24 -0.57 -4.44
N SER A 16 11.43 0.00 -4.44
CA SER A 16 11.83 0.94 -3.39
C SER A 16 11.06 2.26 -3.48
N GLU A 17 10.99 3.01 -2.39
CA GLU A 17 10.36 4.35 -2.37
C GLU A 17 10.98 5.30 -3.42
N GLU A 18 12.30 5.25 -3.62
CA GLU A 18 12.99 6.06 -4.64
C GLU A 18 12.55 5.69 -6.07
N GLU A 19 12.31 4.40 -6.32
CA GLU A 19 11.79 3.92 -7.61
C GLU A 19 10.32 4.28 -7.79
N ALA A 20 9.51 4.18 -6.73
CA ALA A 20 8.11 4.58 -6.72
C ALA A 20 7.96 6.07 -7.03
N GLU A 21 8.79 6.92 -6.44
CA GLU A 21 8.82 8.36 -6.70
C GLU A 21 9.15 8.67 -8.16
N LYS A 22 10.11 7.95 -8.77
CA LYS A 22 10.43 8.09 -10.21
C LYS A 22 9.24 7.70 -11.10
N VAL A 23 8.56 6.60 -10.76
CA VAL A 23 7.37 6.14 -11.49
C VAL A 23 6.24 7.16 -11.34
N TRP A 24 6.03 7.71 -10.14
CA TRP A 24 5.05 8.75 -9.88
C TRP A 24 5.30 10.00 -10.73
N ASN A 25 6.53 10.49 -10.76
CA ASN A 25 6.94 11.62 -11.60
C ASN A 25 6.70 11.35 -13.10
N LEU A 26 6.99 10.14 -13.58
CA LEU A 26 6.71 9.74 -14.96
C LEU A 26 5.21 9.75 -15.28
N ILE A 27 4.38 9.28 -14.35
CA ILE A 27 2.93 9.28 -14.47
C ILE A 27 2.39 10.71 -14.53
N GLN A 28 2.84 11.59 -13.63
CA GLN A 28 2.45 13.01 -13.61
C GLN A 28 2.86 13.74 -14.90
N ALA A 29 4.05 13.44 -15.43
CA ALA A 29 4.52 14.03 -16.68
C ALA A 29 3.76 13.54 -17.92
N SER A 30 3.29 12.30 -17.91
CA SER A 30 2.69 11.64 -19.08
C SER A 30 1.18 11.75 -19.15
N PHE A 31 0.51 11.94 -18.00
CA PHE A 31 -0.94 11.88 -17.89
C PHE A 31 -1.49 13.07 -17.10
N ILE A 32 -2.58 13.67 -17.58
CA ILE A 32 -3.34 14.64 -16.80
C ILE A 32 -4.24 13.84 -15.85
N LEU A 33 -3.79 13.67 -14.62
CA LEU A 33 -4.55 13.05 -13.55
C LEU A 33 -5.26 14.15 -12.75
N SER A 34 -6.47 14.50 -13.16
CA SER A 34 -7.25 15.59 -12.53
C SER A 34 -7.79 15.24 -11.15
N ASP A 35 -7.86 13.96 -10.79
CA ASP A 35 -8.61 13.47 -9.62
C ASP A 35 -7.84 12.43 -8.80
N VAL A 36 -6.50 12.40 -8.87
CA VAL A 36 -5.74 11.67 -7.84
C VAL A 36 -5.67 12.57 -6.62
N GLU A 37 -6.52 12.27 -5.63
CA GLU A 37 -6.41 12.81 -4.28
C GLU A 37 -5.04 12.38 -3.71
N GLU A 38 -4.09 13.31 -3.71
CA GLU A 38 -2.86 13.22 -2.91
C GLU A 38 -3.23 13.58 -1.48
N ILE A 39 -3.93 12.66 -0.81
CA ILE A 39 -4.20 12.79 0.62
C ILE A 39 -3.00 12.14 1.33
N GLU A 40 -2.12 12.97 1.86
CA GLU A 40 -1.19 12.52 2.88
C GLU A 40 -2.00 11.87 4.00
N PRO A 41 -1.61 10.66 4.48
CA PRO A 41 -2.30 10.06 5.60
C PRO A 41 -2.27 11.04 6.76
N ASP A 42 -3.40 11.20 7.44
CA ASP A 42 -3.48 12.13 8.53
C ASP A 42 -2.53 11.71 9.68
N PRO A 43 -2.25 12.61 10.65
CA PRO A 43 -1.34 12.28 11.74
C PRO A 43 -1.75 11.05 12.56
N GLU A 44 -3.05 10.73 12.62
CA GLU A 44 -3.57 9.56 13.33
C GLU A 44 -3.32 8.28 12.53
N GLU A 45 -3.52 8.31 11.21
CA GLU A 45 -3.20 7.22 10.28
C GLU A 45 -1.69 6.92 10.29
N LEU A 46 -0.84 7.95 10.20
CA LEU A 46 0.61 7.80 10.30
C LEU A 46 1.04 7.19 11.64
N GLU A 47 0.40 7.60 12.73
CA GLU A 47 0.68 7.05 14.06
C GLU A 47 0.24 5.58 14.16
N ALA A 48 -0.92 5.22 13.61
CA ALA A 48 -1.38 3.84 13.56
C ALA A 48 -0.40 2.94 12.78
N LEU A 49 0.13 3.42 11.66
CA LEU A 49 1.17 2.71 10.89
C LEU A 49 2.45 2.51 11.70
N ARG A 50 2.92 3.54 12.42
CA ARG A 50 4.10 3.43 13.30
C ARG A 50 3.90 2.40 14.40
N ARG A 51 2.72 2.36 15.03
CA ARG A 51 2.40 1.39 16.09
C ARG A 51 2.29 -0.04 15.56
N TYR A 52 1.75 -0.20 14.36
CA TYR A 52 1.78 -1.47 13.64
C TYR A 52 3.22 -1.94 13.38
N GLU A 53 4.10 -1.08 12.86
CA GLU A 53 5.51 -1.41 12.61
C GLU A 53 6.28 -1.71 13.91
N ALA A 54 5.94 -1.03 15.00
CA ALA A 54 6.49 -1.26 16.33
C ALA A 54 6.00 -2.57 17.00
N GLY A 55 5.00 -3.24 16.41
CA GLY A 55 4.46 -4.50 16.94
C GLY A 55 3.51 -4.32 18.12
N GLU A 56 2.85 -3.16 18.26
CA GLU A 56 1.93 -2.91 19.36
C GLU A 56 0.72 -3.87 19.33
N PRO A 57 0.37 -4.55 20.44
CA PRO A 57 -0.65 -5.60 20.46
C PRO A 57 -2.00 -5.17 19.89
N ASP A 58 -2.42 -3.94 20.17
CA ASP A 58 -3.72 -3.41 19.75
C ASP A 58 -3.79 -3.09 18.25
N TYR A 59 -2.63 -2.98 17.60
CA TYR A 59 -2.50 -2.70 16.16
C TYR A 59 -2.11 -3.95 15.36
N GLN A 60 -1.76 -5.06 16.02
CA GLN A 60 -1.43 -6.32 15.35
C GLN A 60 -2.68 -7.13 15.01
N PRO A 61 -2.68 -7.86 13.88
CA PRO A 61 -3.76 -8.77 13.56
C PRO A 61 -3.80 -9.91 14.58
N SER A 62 -4.99 -10.27 15.06
CA SER A 62 -5.17 -11.37 16.03
C SER A 62 -4.79 -12.74 15.45
N ILE A 63 -4.72 -12.85 14.12
CA ILE A 63 -4.33 -14.05 13.39
C ILE A 63 -3.49 -13.66 12.17
N SER A 64 -2.43 -14.41 11.88
CA SER A 64 -1.61 -14.16 10.68
C SER A 64 -2.39 -14.47 9.40
N ALA A 65 -2.07 -13.78 8.31
CA ALA A 65 -2.67 -14.04 7.00
C ALA A 65 -2.48 -15.50 6.54
N GLU A 66 -1.37 -16.13 6.88
CA GLU A 66 -1.12 -17.55 6.57
C GLU A 66 -2.07 -18.47 7.35
N ASN A 67 -2.22 -18.24 8.66
CA ASN A 67 -3.13 -19.04 9.49
C ASN A 67 -4.59 -18.83 9.06
N LEU A 68 -4.97 -17.61 8.72
CA LEU A 68 -6.31 -17.30 8.22
C LEU A 68 -6.61 -18.04 6.90
N LYS A 69 -5.67 -18.07 5.95
CA LYS A 69 -5.84 -18.84 4.70
C LYS A 69 -6.04 -20.33 4.97
N ARG A 70 -5.26 -20.88 5.89
CA ARG A 70 -5.39 -22.28 6.32
C ARG A 70 -6.77 -22.60 6.90
N GLU A 71 -7.32 -21.71 7.74
CA GLU A 71 -8.67 -21.88 8.31
C GLU A 71 -9.78 -21.76 7.25
N LEU A 72 -9.58 -20.91 6.24
CA LEU A 72 -10.52 -20.71 5.13
C LEU A 72 -10.42 -21.77 4.02
N GLY A 73 -9.43 -22.67 4.10
CA GLY A 73 -9.19 -23.69 3.07
C GLY A 73 -8.70 -23.14 1.73
N LEU A 74 -8.01 -21.99 1.75
CA LEU A 74 -7.38 -21.33 0.61
C LEU A 74 -5.88 -21.64 0.56
#